data_AF-A0A970QCB3-F1
#
_entry.id   AF-A0A970QCB3-F1
#
_cell.length_a   1.000
_cell.length_b   1.000
_cell.length_c   1.000
_cell.angle_alpha   90.00
_cell.angle_beta   90.00
_cell.angle_gamma   90.00
#
_symmetry.space_group_name_H-M   'P 1'
#
loop_
_entity.id
_entity.type
_entity.pdbx_description
1 polymer ?
#
loop_
_entity_poly.entity_id
_entity_poly.type
_entity_poly.pdbx_seq_one_letter_code
_entity_poly.pdbx_strand_id
1 'polypeptide(L)'
;MCSRAHARAAAVLGAGVLILLVLFAPSVWATPLFSDVPDSHPYSPAIYDLKVRGIVNGFGDGTFRPADHMTRQQFAKVIVKNLGLTVTGKEACPFSDVLRKLSLSDPFYPDKYIAVCTAAGIMTGKTASTFDPTGDTTRAQLITVVARAAGLTEPPLDYDPPFGDFEPTHYPWARKAAYAGLLDDLKGMGPGFDFLAPATRGEVAEVLTGDRRYGVDYSMTKVDWPAFFRALKASGRDFIGRYLPWRGATWRQLTKVELDAAVAAGVDCFFWFEDSDNHFSARNGFAQGAADAEEALLALERLGVPSDTPVYYTVDFPASHGSEIDAYFRGVNSVVPVSQIGVYGNYITIDWVYQQSLATYFCQSNAWPQPQGWHPVAQMRQDVTSLWVGGVHRDRLTVTVDDFGQFRATQVRMNR
;
A
#
# COMPACT_ATOMS: atom_id res chain seq x y z
N MET A 1 -34.80 80.11 -5.33
CA MET A 1 -35.74 79.74 -6.42
C MET A 1 -35.02 78.79 -7.37
N CYS A 2 -35.73 77.77 -7.88
CA CYS A 2 -35.32 76.78 -8.90
C CYS A 2 -34.35 77.33 -9.96
N SER A 3 -33.45 76.56 -10.58
CA SER A 3 -33.73 75.33 -11.34
C SER A 3 -32.42 74.66 -11.80
N ARG A 4 -32.52 73.34 -12.05
CA ARG A 4 -31.49 72.43 -12.56
C ARG A 4 -31.04 72.74 -14.00
N ALA A 5 -29.80 72.38 -14.33
CA ALA A 5 -29.47 71.76 -15.62
C ALA A 5 -28.16 70.93 -15.52
N HIS A 6 -28.22 69.72 -16.06
CA HIS A 6 -27.15 68.72 -16.07
C HIS A 6 -26.21 68.92 -17.28
N ALA A 7 -24.94 68.52 -17.16
CA ALA A 7 -24.41 67.28 -17.77
C ALA A 7 -22.96 67.36 -18.30
N ARG A 8 -22.29 66.19 -18.18
CA ARG A 8 -21.18 65.63 -18.98
C ARG A 8 -19.73 65.81 -18.50
N ALA A 9 -19.34 64.85 -17.65
CA ALA A 9 -18.29 63.83 -17.84
C ALA A 9 -16.99 64.19 -18.60
N ALA A 10 -15.86 63.98 -17.93
CA ALA A 10 -14.64 63.44 -18.52
C ALA A 10 -13.92 62.57 -17.47
N ALA A 11 -13.74 61.29 -17.81
CA ALA A 11 -12.98 60.32 -17.03
C ALA A 11 -11.48 60.46 -17.33
N VAL A 12 -10.62 60.32 -16.32
CA VAL A 12 -9.18 60.10 -16.50
C VAL A 12 -8.81 58.81 -15.77
N LEU A 13 -8.30 57.86 -16.56
CA LEU A 13 -7.81 56.54 -16.17
C LEU A 13 -6.53 56.68 -15.32
N GLY A 14 -6.58 56.18 -14.08
CA GLY A 14 -5.38 55.93 -13.28
C GLY A 14 -4.84 54.53 -13.56
N ALA A 15 -3.66 54.42 -14.17
CA ALA A 15 -2.95 53.17 -14.32
C ALA A 15 -2.37 52.72 -12.97
N GLY A 16 -3.09 51.84 -12.27
CA GLY A 16 -2.56 51.14 -11.10
C GLY A 16 -1.70 49.95 -11.54
N VAL A 17 -0.38 50.04 -11.34
CA VAL A 17 0.52 48.90 -11.47
C VAL A 17 0.23 47.95 -10.32
N LEU A 18 -0.42 46.82 -10.62
CA LEU A 18 -0.61 45.72 -9.68
C LEU A 18 0.72 44.95 -9.60
N ILE A 19 1.52 45.21 -8.57
CA ILE A 19 2.68 44.36 -8.25
C ILE A 19 2.11 43.05 -7.70
N LEU A 20 2.03 42.02 -8.54
CA LEU A 20 1.72 40.66 -8.13
C LEU A 20 2.92 40.12 -7.34
N LEU A 21 2.86 40.22 -6.01
CA LEU A 21 3.76 39.49 -5.12
C LEU A 21 3.47 37.99 -5.30
N VAL A 22 4.19 37.35 -6.23
CA VAL A 22 4.27 35.89 -6.30
C VAL A 22 4.99 35.45 -5.03
N LEU A 23 4.21 35.11 -4.00
CA LEU A 23 4.70 34.41 -2.84
C LEU A 23 5.16 33.03 -3.32
N PHE A 24 6.47 32.89 -3.61
CA PHE A 24 7.12 31.59 -3.63
C PHE A 24 6.99 31.01 -2.22
N ALA A 25 5.91 30.27 -1.96
CA ALA A 25 5.88 29.36 -0.84
C ALA A 25 7.01 28.36 -1.10
N PRO A 26 8.06 28.28 -0.26
CA PRO A 26 9.02 27.19 -0.38
C PRO A 26 8.20 25.90 -0.30
N SER A 27 8.32 25.05 -1.33
CA SER A 27 7.79 23.70 -1.31
C SER A 27 8.27 23.05 -0.02
N VAL A 28 7.34 22.79 0.91
CA VAL A 28 7.62 22.12 2.16
C VAL A 28 7.87 20.67 1.79
N TRP A 29 9.12 20.33 1.49
CA TRP A 29 9.53 18.95 1.34
C TRP A 29 9.20 18.24 2.65
N ALA A 30 8.29 17.26 2.60
CA ALA A 30 8.04 16.41 3.75
C ALA A 30 9.37 15.79 4.17
N THR A 31 9.84 16.12 5.36
CA THR A 31 11.11 15.58 5.86
C THR A 31 10.92 14.08 6.08
N PRO A 32 11.84 13.22 5.59
CA PRO A 32 11.81 11.78 5.86
C PRO A 32 11.57 11.52 7.35
N LEU A 33 10.74 10.51 7.69
CA LEU A 33 10.48 10.17 9.10
C LEU A 33 11.75 9.75 9.83
N PHE A 34 12.74 9.24 9.09
CA PHE A 34 14.07 8.90 9.57
C PHE A 34 15.14 9.38 8.59
N SER A 35 16.24 9.93 9.10
CA SER A 35 17.31 10.50 8.28
C SER A 35 18.10 9.46 7.46
N ASP A 36 18.06 8.19 7.87
CA ASP A 36 18.76 7.05 7.27
C ASP A 36 17.82 6.09 6.52
N VAL A 37 16.55 6.46 6.35
CA VAL A 37 15.57 5.71 5.55
C VAL A 37 14.96 6.66 4.52
N PRO A 38 15.71 6.99 3.45
CA PRO A 38 15.12 7.69 2.31
C PRO A 38 14.08 6.79 1.64
N ASP A 39 13.20 7.35 0.83
CA ASP A 39 12.11 6.57 0.21
C ASP A 39 12.53 5.60 -0.87
N SER A 40 13.71 5.83 -1.43
CA SER A 40 14.40 4.87 -2.28
C SER A 40 14.95 3.67 -1.50
N HIS A 41 14.96 3.73 -0.17
CA HIS A 41 15.33 2.58 0.65
C HIS A 41 14.28 1.48 0.48
N PRO A 42 14.69 0.23 0.19
CA PRO A 42 13.74 -0.86 -0.14
C PRO A 42 12.70 -1.09 0.96
N TYR A 43 13.10 -0.96 2.23
CA TYR A 43 12.22 -1.14 3.38
C TYR A 43 11.54 0.15 3.88
N SER A 44 11.72 1.30 3.22
CA SER A 44 11.03 2.56 3.60
C SER A 44 9.51 2.37 3.76
N PRO A 45 8.79 1.71 2.82
CA PRO A 45 7.34 1.56 2.89
C PRO A 45 6.87 0.85 4.16
N ALA A 46 7.53 -0.25 4.51
CA ALA A 46 7.21 -1.04 5.70
C ALA A 46 7.60 -0.31 7.00
N ILE A 47 8.78 0.32 7.01
CA ILE A 47 9.27 1.07 8.18
C ILE A 47 8.35 2.23 8.52
N TYR A 48 7.91 3.00 7.51
CA TYR A 48 7.03 4.14 7.69
C TYR A 48 5.64 3.72 8.15
N ASP A 49 5.08 2.64 7.58
CA ASP A 49 3.80 2.07 8.02
C ASP A 49 3.83 1.73 9.52
N LEU A 50 4.82 0.94 9.95
CA LEU A 50 4.94 0.54 11.34
C LEU A 50 5.20 1.73 12.27
N LYS A 51 5.85 2.80 11.77
CA LYS A 51 6.04 4.04 12.54
C LYS A 51 4.73 4.80 12.70
N VAL A 52 3.94 4.96 11.64
CA VAL A 52 2.63 5.65 11.67
C VAL A 52 1.65 4.89 12.56
N ARG A 53 1.63 3.56 12.50
CA ARG A 53 0.87 2.68 13.42
C ARG A 53 1.40 2.71 14.85
N GLY A 54 2.50 3.42 15.10
CA GLY A 54 3.12 3.54 16.41
C GLY A 54 3.72 2.24 16.93
N ILE A 55 4.00 1.25 16.07
CA ILE A 55 4.54 -0.07 16.42
C ILE A 55 6.05 0.06 16.67
N VAL A 56 6.77 0.62 15.69
CA VAL A 56 8.23 0.85 15.77
C VAL A 56 8.53 2.32 16.00
N ASN A 57 9.70 2.57 16.59
CA ASN A 57 10.30 3.90 16.69
C ASN A 57 11.75 3.83 16.22
N GLY A 58 12.27 4.99 15.82
CA GLY A 58 13.69 5.21 15.63
C GLY A 58 14.39 5.54 16.95
N PHE A 59 15.64 5.97 16.81
CA PHE A 59 16.51 6.37 17.90
C PHE A 59 16.42 7.88 18.13
N GLY A 60 16.93 8.34 19.27
CA GLY A 60 16.88 9.76 19.66
C GLY A 60 17.68 10.70 18.73
N ASP A 61 18.50 10.14 17.85
CA ASP A 61 19.28 10.85 16.83
C ASP A 61 18.52 11.04 15.50
N GLY A 62 17.25 10.58 15.41
CA GLY A 62 16.44 10.68 14.20
C GLY A 62 16.65 9.52 13.20
N THR A 63 17.45 8.51 13.55
CA THR A 63 17.68 7.33 12.69
C THR A 63 16.71 6.18 12.99
N PHE A 64 16.48 5.29 12.03
CA PHE A 64 15.80 4.01 12.23
C PHE A 64 16.77 2.84 12.37
N ARG A 65 17.94 2.92 11.72
CA ARG A 65 18.98 1.90 11.60
C ARG A 65 18.45 0.61 10.96
N PRO A 66 18.04 0.64 9.69
CA PRO A 66 17.40 -0.51 9.04
C PRO A 66 18.31 -1.74 8.93
N ALA A 67 19.64 -1.54 8.94
CA ALA A 67 20.63 -2.62 8.87
C ALA A 67 21.02 -3.22 10.23
N ASP A 68 20.70 -2.54 11.35
CA ASP A 68 21.00 -3.08 12.68
C ASP A 68 20.14 -4.32 12.95
N HIS A 69 20.68 -5.29 13.69
CA HIS A 69 19.96 -6.50 14.05
C HIS A 69 18.93 -6.24 15.15
N MET A 70 17.82 -6.98 15.13
CA MET A 70 16.81 -6.90 16.18
C MET A 70 16.97 -8.05 17.17
N THR A 71 17.19 -7.70 18.45
CA THR A 71 17.23 -8.67 19.54
C THR A 71 15.87 -9.33 19.75
N ARG A 72 15.87 -10.53 20.34
CA ARG A 72 14.63 -11.29 20.62
C ARG A 72 13.66 -10.54 21.51
N GLN A 73 14.14 -9.80 22.51
CA GLN A 73 13.28 -8.98 23.37
C GLN A 73 12.68 -7.76 22.66
N GLN A 74 13.42 -7.14 21.74
CA GLN A 74 12.89 -6.05 20.91
C GLN A 74 11.81 -6.60 19.98
N PHE A 75 12.08 -7.74 19.34
CA PHE A 75 11.12 -8.37 18.45
C PHE A 75 9.83 -8.78 19.17
N ALA A 76 9.92 -9.34 20.39
CA ALA A 76 8.76 -9.64 21.23
C ALA A 76 7.84 -8.43 21.46
N LYS A 77 8.42 -7.26 21.77
CA LYS A 77 7.65 -6.02 21.90
C LYS A 77 7.01 -5.61 20.57
N VAL A 78 7.76 -5.68 19.48
CA VAL A 78 7.29 -5.27 18.15
C VAL A 78 6.11 -6.15 17.70
N ILE A 79 6.22 -7.49 17.80
CA ILE A 79 5.14 -8.40 17.37
C ILE A 79 3.88 -8.25 18.25
N VAL A 80 4.02 -8.08 19.57
CA VAL A 80 2.88 -7.83 20.47
C VAL A 80 2.12 -6.57 20.07
N LYS A 81 2.85 -5.50 19.75
CA LYS A 81 2.24 -4.25 19.27
C LYS A 81 1.63 -4.39 17.88
N ASN A 82 2.29 -5.10 16.96
CA ASN A 82 1.78 -5.32 15.61
C ASN A 82 0.43 -6.04 15.63
N LEU A 83 0.30 -7.03 16.51
CA LEU A 83 -0.92 -7.83 16.69
C LEU A 83 -1.97 -7.15 17.59
N GLY A 84 -1.70 -5.95 18.11
CA GLY A 84 -2.62 -5.23 19.00
C GLY A 84 -2.90 -5.95 20.32
N LEU A 85 -2.01 -6.85 20.76
CA LEU A 85 -2.22 -7.62 21.98
C LEU A 85 -2.09 -6.71 23.21
N THR A 86 -3.02 -6.86 24.16
CA THR A 86 -3.06 -6.04 25.37
C THR A 86 -1.97 -6.48 26.36
N VAL A 87 -1.24 -5.50 26.89
CA VAL A 87 -0.28 -5.68 27.99
C VAL A 87 -0.84 -5.01 29.24
N THR A 88 -1.21 -5.80 30.24
CA THR A 88 -1.89 -5.32 31.46
C THR A 88 -0.92 -4.97 32.59
N GLY A 89 0.34 -5.42 32.48
CA GLY A 89 1.35 -5.30 33.54
C GLY A 89 1.26 -6.39 34.60
N LYS A 90 0.24 -7.26 34.55
CA LYS A 90 0.05 -8.39 35.47
C LYS A 90 0.71 -9.67 34.97
N GLU A 91 1.19 -9.67 33.73
CA GLU A 91 1.77 -10.86 33.11
C GLU A 91 3.05 -11.29 33.85
N ALA A 92 3.20 -12.60 34.04
CA ALA A 92 4.38 -13.19 34.65
C ALA A 92 5.25 -13.81 33.55
N CYS A 93 6.44 -13.24 33.34
CA CYS A 93 7.41 -13.82 32.42
C CYS A 93 7.94 -15.14 32.99
N PRO A 94 7.85 -16.27 32.26
CA PRO A 94 8.26 -17.57 32.76
C PRO A 94 9.79 -17.78 32.70
N PHE A 95 10.53 -16.89 32.07
CA PHE A 95 11.96 -17.04 31.81
C PHE A 95 12.80 -16.31 32.85
N SER A 96 13.80 -16.99 33.41
CA SER A 96 14.63 -16.46 34.49
C SER A 96 15.70 -15.47 34.03
N ASP A 97 16.05 -15.50 32.75
CA ASP A 97 17.05 -14.64 32.13
C ASP A 97 16.49 -13.30 31.60
N VAL A 98 15.19 -13.05 31.79
CA VAL A 98 14.52 -11.82 31.34
C VAL A 98 14.48 -10.79 32.46
N LEU A 99 15.14 -9.66 32.24
CA LEU A 99 15.11 -8.51 33.15
C LEU A 99 13.72 -7.86 33.18
N ARG A 100 13.37 -7.27 34.31
CA ARG A 100 12.09 -6.55 34.50
C ARG A 100 12.31 -5.04 34.42
N LYS A 101 11.34 -4.32 33.85
CA LYS A 101 11.32 -2.83 33.81
C LYS A 101 12.63 -2.23 33.29
N LEU A 102 13.16 -2.77 32.20
CA LEU A 102 14.43 -2.33 31.62
C LEU A 102 14.35 -0.93 30.99
N SER A 103 13.16 -0.48 30.59
CA SER A 103 12.95 0.85 30.01
C SER A 103 12.25 1.79 30.98
N LEU A 104 12.81 2.99 31.15
CA LEU A 104 12.18 4.06 31.94
C LEU A 104 10.94 4.65 31.26
N SER A 105 10.93 4.69 29.92
CA SER A 105 9.81 5.21 29.13
C SER A 105 8.71 4.18 28.90
N ASP A 106 9.01 2.90 29.12
CA ASP A 106 8.07 1.80 28.94
C ASP A 106 8.23 0.78 30.09
N PRO A 107 7.41 0.91 31.15
CA PRO A 107 7.54 0.08 32.35
C PRO A 107 7.20 -1.40 32.12
N PHE A 108 6.68 -1.77 30.95
CA PHE A 108 6.33 -3.14 30.59
C PHE A 108 7.48 -3.88 29.87
N TYR A 109 8.49 -3.14 29.42
CA TYR A 109 9.59 -3.71 28.65
C TYR A 109 10.71 -4.29 29.53
N PRO A 110 11.28 -5.47 29.19
CA PRO A 110 10.82 -6.42 28.17
C PRO A 110 9.86 -7.50 28.70
N ASP A 111 9.80 -7.71 30.03
CA ASP A 111 9.25 -8.92 30.63
C ASP A 111 7.77 -9.14 30.35
N LYS A 112 6.97 -8.07 30.29
CA LYS A 112 5.53 -8.20 30.01
C LYS A 112 5.24 -8.53 28.56
N TYR A 113 5.96 -7.91 27.62
CA TYR A 113 5.83 -8.22 26.20
C TYR A 113 6.19 -9.68 25.91
N ILE A 114 7.30 -10.15 26.48
CA ILE A 114 7.73 -11.56 26.34
C ILE A 114 6.67 -12.49 26.93
N ALA A 115 6.14 -12.17 28.11
CA ALA A 115 5.09 -12.97 28.74
C ALA A 115 3.82 -13.05 27.87
N VAL A 116 3.38 -11.94 27.27
CA VAL A 116 2.20 -11.92 26.38
C VAL A 116 2.42 -12.80 25.15
N CYS A 117 3.52 -12.61 24.40
CA CYS A 117 3.73 -13.39 23.18
C CYS A 117 3.97 -14.88 23.46
N THR A 118 4.50 -15.24 24.64
CA THR A 118 4.63 -16.65 25.04
C THR A 118 3.31 -17.26 25.47
N ALA A 119 2.50 -16.55 26.25
CA ALA A 119 1.15 -17.01 26.62
C ALA A 119 0.24 -17.19 25.39
N ALA A 120 0.41 -16.35 24.36
CA ALA A 120 -0.28 -16.47 23.08
C ALA A 120 0.29 -17.56 22.15
N GLY A 121 1.36 -18.25 22.54
CA GLY A 121 2.01 -19.28 21.71
C GLY A 121 2.75 -18.74 20.48
N ILE A 122 2.95 -17.42 20.39
CA ILE A 122 3.56 -16.74 19.24
C ILE A 122 5.08 -16.90 19.28
N MET A 123 5.71 -16.66 20.43
CA MET A 123 7.15 -16.84 20.65
C MET A 123 7.43 -17.84 21.78
N THR A 124 8.46 -18.65 21.59
CA THR A 124 8.95 -19.61 22.59
C THR A 124 10.35 -19.23 23.08
N GLY A 125 10.70 -19.69 24.28
CA GLY A 125 12.07 -19.63 24.78
C GLY A 125 13.00 -20.57 24.01
N LYS A 126 14.31 -20.39 24.20
CA LYS A 126 15.32 -21.36 23.72
C LYS A 126 15.31 -22.64 24.55
N THR A 127 14.92 -22.52 25.82
CA THR A 127 14.62 -23.65 26.69
C THR A 127 13.32 -23.38 27.45
N ALA A 128 12.91 -24.30 28.33
CA ALA A 128 11.75 -24.11 29.20
C ALA A 128 11.90 -22.92 30.16
N SER A 129 13.13 -22.52 30.52
CA SER A 129 13.39 -21.46 31.51
C SER A 129 14.24 -20.29 30.98
N THR A 130 14.76 -20.37 29.75
CA THR A 130 15.59 -19.32 29.15
C THR A 130 15.02 -18.82 27.82
N PHE A 131 14.95 -17.49 27.69
CA PHE A 131 14.46 -16.82 26.49
C PHE A 131 15.57 -16.39 25.53
N ASP A 132 16.77 -16.09 26.05
CA ASP A 132 17.86 -15.38 25.38
C ASP A 132 17.42 -14.00 24.85
N PRO A 133 17.12 -13.04 25.74
CA PRO A 133 16.51 -11.77 25.35
C PRO A 133 17.42 -10.88 24.51
N THR A 134 18.73 -10.88 24.77
CA THR A 134 19.71 -10.03 24.07
C THR A 134 20.28 -10.67 22.82
N GLY A 135 20.08 -11.97 22.61
CA GLY A 135 20.46 -12.65 21.37
C GLY A 135 19.67 -12.11 20.18
N ASP A 136 20.29 -12.15 19.01
CA ASP A 136 19.66 -11.74 17.76
C ASP A 136 18.50 -12.69 17.39
N THR A 137 17.42 -12.12 16.87
CA THR A 137 16.36 -12.87 16.21
C THR A 137 16.87 -13.31 14.83
N THR A 138 16.88 -14.60 14.52
CA THR A 138 17.24 -15.05 13.16
C THR A 138 16.10 -14.81 12.17
N ARG A 139 16.38 -14.72 10.87
CA ARG A 139 15.34 -14.60 9.83
C ARG A 139 14.35 -15.75 9.88
N ALA A 140 14.80 -16.98 10.12
CA ALA A 140 13.95 -18.15 10.34
C ALA A 140 13.00 -17.98 11.54
N GLN A 141 13.49 -17.42 12.65
CA GLN A 141 12.66 -17.13 13.83
C GLN A 141 11.64 -16.03 13.55
N LEU A 142 12.04 -14.93 12.90
CA LEU A 142 11.15 -13.87 12.44
C LEU A 142 9.99 -14.46 11.61
N ILE A 143 10.33 -15.18 10.53
CA ILE A 143 9.34 -15.74 9.59
C ILE A 143 8.42 -16.73 10.32
N THR A 144 8.98 -17.60 11.16
CA THR A 144 8.21 -18.56 11.94
C THR A 144 7.19 -17.89 12.85
N VAL A 145 7.62 -16.85 13.57
CA VAL A 145 6.77 -16.12 14.52
C VAL A 145 5.63 -15.42 13.78
N VAL A 146 5.92 -14.76 12.66
CA VAL A 146 4.91 -14.02 11.88
C VAL A 146 3.94 -14.99 11.18
N ALA A 147 4.45 -16.03 10.52
CA ALA A 147 3.62 -17.05 9.87
C ALA A 147 2.70 -17.77 10.87
N ARG A 148 3.19 -18.04 12.08
CA ARG A 148 2.39 -18.62 13.16
C ARG A 148 1.33 -17.67 13.67
N ALA A 149 1.68 -16.41 13.93
CA ALA A 149 0.73 -15.41 14.41
C ALA A 149 -0.38 -15.13 13.39
N ALA A 150 -0.05 -15.15 12.10
CA ALA A 150 -1.01 -15.00 11.00
C ALA A 150 -1.85 -16.25 10.73
N GLY A 151 -1.55 -17.39 11.36
CA GLY A 151 -2.29 -18.63 11.16
C GLY A 151 -2.21 -19.16 9.72
N LEU A 152 -1.07 -18.99 9.05
CA LEU A 152 -0.92 -19.34 7.64
C LEU A 152 -1.21 -20.83 7.38
N THR A 153 -1.96 -21.10 6.32
CA THR A 153 -2.42 -22.43 5.93
C THR A 153 -1.30 -23.25 5.28
N GLU A 154 -1.44 -24.58 5.32
CA GLU A 154 -0.52 -25.46 4.60
C GLU A 154 -0.59 -25.22 3.08
N PRO A 155 0.56 -25.06 2.40
CA PRO A 155 0.59 -25.02 0.94
C PRO A 155 0.25 -26.40 0.34
N PRO A 156 -0.24 -26.47 -0.91
CA PRO A 156 -0.37 -27.70 -1.68
C PRO A 156 0.91 -28.55 -1.63
N LEU A 157 0.81 -29.88 -1.60
CA LEU A 157 1.98 -30.75 -1.43
C LEU A 157 3.05 -30.59 -2.53
N ASP A 158 2.64 -30.20 -3.72
CA ASP A 158 3.47 -29.97 -4.91
C ASP A 158 4.03 -28.54 -5.01
N TYR A 159 3.73 -27.65 -4.05
CA TYR A 159 4.32 -26.32 -4.02
C TYR A 159 5.82 -26.38 -3.67
N ASP A 160 6.63 -25.85 -4.58
CA ASP A 160 8.08 -25.73 -4.45
C ASP A 160 8.45 -24.26 -4.18
N PRO A 161 8.96 -23.91 -2.97
CA PRO A 161 9.37 -22.55 -2.66
C PRO A 161 10.67 -22.17 -3.40
N PRO A 162 11.00 -20.87 -3.53
CA PRO A 162 12.21 -20.42 -4.24
C PRO A 162 13.53 -20.67 -3.47
N PHE A 163 13.52 -21.52 -2.45
CA PHE A 163 14.66 -21.83 -1.58
C PHE A 163 14.63 -23.30 -1.16
N GLY A 164 15.81 -23.85 -0.86
CA GLY A 164 15.95 -25.23 -0.40
C GLY A 164 15.48 -25.43 1.05
N ASP A 165 15.31 -26.70 1.42
CA ASP A 165 15.15 -27.10 2.82
C ASP A 165 16.41 -26.75 3.63
N PHE A 166 16.22 -26.41 4.90
CA PHE A 166 17.30 -26.00 5.80
C PHE A 166 17.15 -26.65 7.18
N GLU A 167 16.22 -26.18 8.02
CA GLU A 167 16.01 -26.69 9.38
C GLU A 167 14.56 -27.15 9.59
N PRO A 168 14.32 -28.38 10.07
CA PRO A 168 12.97 -28.94 10.24
C PRO A 168 12.02 -28.10 11.10
N THR A 169 12.56 -27.36 12.08
CA THR A 169 11.75 -26.52 12.99
C THR A 169 11.12 -25.34 12.27
N HIS A 170 11.83 -24.77 11.30
CA HIS A 170 11.51 -23.47 10.70
C HIS A 170 11.12 -23.58 9.23
N TYR A 171 11.64 -24.56 8.50
CA TYR A 171 11.35 -24.75 7.09
C TYR A 171 9.86 -24.87 6.77
N PRO A 172 9.02 -25.63 7.51
CA PRO A 172 7.58 -25.69 7.25
C PRO A 172 6.91 -24.31 7.32
N TRP A 173 7.34 -23.45 8.25
CA TRP A 173 6.82 -22.09 8.37
C TRP A 173 7.32 -21.17 7.26
N ALA A 174 8.58 -21.29 6.86
CA ALA A 174 9.11 -20.56 5.71
C ALA A 174 8.36 -20.92 4.43
N ARG A 175 8.05 -22.20 4.23
CA ARG A 175 7.25 -22.68 3.09
C ARG A 175 5.84 -22.10 3.09
N LYS A 176 5.16 -22.06 4.24
CA LYS A 176 3.86 -21.38 4.41
C LYS A 176 3.94 -19.89 4.08
N ALA A 177 4.97 -19.22 4.60
CA ALA A 177 5.20 -17.81 4.37
C ALA A 177 5.43 -17.52 2.88
N ALA A 178 6.26 -18.30 2.20
CA ALA A 178 6.49 -18.17 0.76
C ALA A 178 5.21 -18.37 -0.05
N TYR A 179 4.41 -19.40 0.28
CA TYR A 179 3.14 -19.65 -0.41
C TYR A 179 2.13 -18.51 -0.22
N ALA A 180 2.11 -17.90 0.96
CA ALA A 180 1.28 -16.75 1.28
C ALA A 180 1.80 -15.43 0.69
N GLY A 181 2.97 -15.41 0.03
CA GLY A 181 3.60 -14.20 -0.50
C GLY A 181 4.30 -13.33 0.55
N LEU A 182 4.36 -13.76 1.81
CA LEU A 182 4.95 -13.02 2.94
C LEU A 182 6.45 -12.73 2.74
N LEU A 183 7.12 -13.47 1.86
CA LEU A 183 8.56 -13.39 1.63
C LEU A 183 8.93 -12.69 0.32
N ASP A 184 7.95 -12.27 -0.49
CA ASP A 184 8.16 -11.74 -1.85
C ASP A 184 9.03 -10.48 -1.86
N ASP A 185 8.97 -9.68 -0.78
CA ASP A 185 9.67 -8.39 -0.65
C ASP A 185 11.01 -8.45 0.10
N LEU A 186 11.39 -9.64 0.60
CA LEU A 186 12.67 -9.79 1.25
C LEU A 186 13.82 -9.72 0.24
N LYS A 187 14.71 -8.75 0.42
CA LYS A 187 15.86 -8.57 -0.45
C LYS A 187 16.75 -9.81 -0.43
N GLY A 188 17.03 -10.36 -1.62
CA GLY A 188 17.88 -11.54 -1.79
C GLY A 188 17.17 -12.86 -1.51
N MET A 189 15.84 -12.87 -1.38
CA MET A 189 15.05 -14.09 -1.29
C MET A 189 15.30 -14.99 -2.52
N GLY A 190 15.60 -16.26 -2.26
CA GLY A 190 15.98 -17.24 -3.28
C GLY A 190 16.84 -18.37 -2.71
N PRO A 191 17.48 -19.19 -3.56
CA PRO A 191 18.22 -20.38 -3.11
C PRO A 191 19.39 -20.08 -2.18
N GLY A 192 19.95 -18.86 -2.24
CA GLY A 192 21.05 -18.40 -1.40
C GLY A 192 20.62 -17.60 -0.16
N PHE A 193 19.32 -17.51 0.13
CA PHE A 193 18.85 -16.75 1.27
C PHE A 193 19.26 -17.43 2.58
N ASP A 194 20.08 -16.74 3.38
CA ASP A 194 20.53 -17.25 4.68
C ASP A 194 19.44 -17.04 5.74
N PHE A 195 18.66 -18.09 6.00
CA PHE A 195 17.62 -18.11 7.02
C PHE A 195 18.14 -18.09 8.46
N LEU A 196 19.39 -18.48 8.69
CA LEU A 196 19.97 -18.56 10.03
C LEU A 196 20.69 -17.27 10.45
N ALA A 197 20.98 -16.38 9.49
CA ALA A 197 21.48 -15.05 9.77
C ALA A 197 20.53 -14.24 10.67
N PRO A 198 21.08 -13.32 11.49
CA PRO A 198 20.30 -12.32 12.20
C PRO A 198 19.40 -11.52 11.26
N ALA A 199 18.16 -11.30 11.69
CA ALA A 199 17.21 -10.44 10.99
C ALA A 199 17.53 -8.97 11.29
N THR A 200 17.65 -8.18 10.23
CA THR A 200 17.80 -6.73 10.34
C THR A 200 16.46 -6.08 10.71
N ARG A 201 16.50 -4.87 11.27
CA ARG A 201 15.30 -4.09 11.61
C ARG A 201 14.43 -3.80 10.39
N GLY A 202 15.05 -3.62 9.22
CA GLY A 202 14.33 -3.44 7.95
C GLY A 202 13.61 -4.70 7.48
N GLU A 203 14.26 -5.87 7.56
CA GLU A 203 13.61 -7.16 7.25
C GLU A 203 12.47 -7.47 8.23
N VAL A 204 12.66 -7.17 9.52
CA VAL A 204 11.57 -7.29 10.51
C VAL A 204 10.39 -6.41 10.11
N ALA A 205 10.63 -5.16 9.70
CA ALA A 205 9.57 -4.27 9.27
C ALA A 205 8.83 -4.85 8.06
N GLU A 206 9.57 -5.28 7.04
CA GLU A 206 9.02 -5.84 5.80
C GLU A 206 8.08 -7.02 6.08
N VAL A 207 8.58 -8.04 6.79
CA VAL A 207 7.81 -9.27 7.09
C VAL A 207 6.60 -8.96 7.96
N LEU A 208 6.69 -8.03 8.91
CA LEU A 208 5.55 -7.67 9.76
C LEU A 208 4.42 -6.95 9.03
N THR A 209 4.71 -6.33 7.88
CA THR A 209 3.72 -5.70 7.01
C THR A 209 3.28 -6.61 5.86
N GLY A 210 3.73 -7.87 5.81
CA GLY A 210 3.28 -8.81 4.78
C GLY A 210 1.87 -9.37 5.02
N ASP A 211 1.16 -8.89 6.05
CA ASP A 211 -0.30 -9.00 6.18
C ASP A 211 -1.05 -8.09 5.20
N ARG A 212 -0.33 -7.23 4.47
CA ARG A 212 -0.85 -6.47 3.34
C ARG A 212 -1.54 -7.38 2.34
N ARG A 213 -2.73 -6.98 1.91
CA ARG A 213 -3.38 -7.63 0.77
C ARG A 213 -2.60 -7.24 -0.48
N TYR A 214 -2.22 -8.24 -1.25
CA TYR A 214 -1.55 -8.06 -2.53
C TYR A 214 -2.48 -8.39 -3.68
N GLY A 215 -2.36 -7.59 -4.73
CA GLY A 215 -3.05 -7.77 -5.98
C GLY A 215 -2.11 -7.48 -7.14
N VAL A 216 -2.67 -7.52 -8.34
CA VAL A 216 -1.93 -7.25 -9.57
C VAL A 216 -2.78 -6.47 -10.53
N ASP A 217 -2.16 -5.59 -11.30
CA ASP A 217 -2.76 -5.13 -12.55
C ASP A 217 -1.96 -5.63 -13.74
N TYR A 218 -2.64 -5.66 -14.88
CA TYR A 218 -2.09 -6.14 -16.13
C TYR A 218 -2.85 -5.54 -17.30
N SER A 219 -2.16 -5.42 -18.43
CA SER A 219 -2.66 -4.81 -19.67
C SER A 219 -2.98 -5.84 -20.76
N MET A 220 -3.07 -7.12 -20.43
CA MET A 220 -3.28 -8.17 -21.42
C MET A 220 -4.69 -8.77 -21.42
N THR A 221 -5.06 -9.35 -22.56
CA THR A 221 -6.21 -10.24 -22.71
C THR A 221 -5.75 -11.70 -22.69
N LYS A 222 -6.10 -12.47 -21.65
CA LYS A 222 -5.91 -13.93 -21.59
C LYS A 222 -7.18 -14.65 -22.05
N VAL A 223 -7.03 -15.89 -22.53
CA VAL A 223 -8.17 -16.72 -22.98
C VAL A 223 -8.61 -17.79 -21.98
N ASP A 224 -7.74 -18.19 -21.03
CA ASP A 224 -8.10 -19.10 -19.93
C ASP A 224 -8.10 -18.36 -18.59
N TRP A 225 -9.19 -17.64 -18.33
CA TRP A 225 -9.41 -16.91 -17.09
C TRP A 225 -9.56 -17.79 -15.86
N PRO A 226 -10.28 -18.92 -15.89
CA PRO A 226 -10.37 -19.82 -14.74
C PRO A 226 -9.00 -20.32 -14.25
N ALA A 227 -8.12 -20.77 -15.16
CA ALA A 227 -6.78 -21.21 -14.77
C ALA A 227 -5.94 -20.05 -14.20
N PHE A 228 -6.07 -18.87 -14.80
CA PHE A 228 -5.40 -17.67 -14.34
C PHE A 228 -5.78 -17.27 -12.92
N PHE A 229 -7.07 -17.19 -12.60
CA PHE A 229 -7.52 -16.76 -11.27
C PHE A 229 -7.27 -17.82 -10.21
N ARG A 230 -7.30 -19.12 -10.56
CA ARG A 230 -6.81 -20.17 -9.66
C ARG A 230 -5.33 -19.98 -9.32
N ALA A 231 -4.48 -19.73 -10.31
CA ALA A 231 -3.06 -19.48 -10.08
C ALA A 231 -2.81 -18.19 -9.27
N LEU A 232 -3.61 -17.13 -9.52
CA LEU A 232 -3.54 -15.88 -8.76
C LEU A 232 -3.84 -16.11 -7.28
N LYS A 233 -4.98 -16.75 -6.95
CA LYS A 233 -5.36 -17.07 -5.57
C LYS A 233 -4.35 -17.99 -4.89
N ALA A 234 -3.83 -18.98 -5.62
CA ALA A 234 -2.79 -19.87 -5.11
C ALA A 234 -1.47 -19.16 -4.82
N SER A 235 -1.26 -17.95 -5.34
CA SER A 235 -0.09 -17.13 -5.07
C SER A 235 -0.32 -16.10 -3.93
N GLY A 236 -1.38 -16.26 -3.14
CA GLY A 236 -1.71 -15.35 -2.03
C GLY A 236 -2.37 -14.03 -2.45
N ARG A 237 -2.62 -13.82 -3.74
CA ARG A 237 -3.17 -12.57 -4.28
C ARG A 237 -4.68 -12.66 -4.44
N ASP A 238 -5.41 -11.63 -4.00
CA ASP A 238 -6.87 -11.69 -3.89
C ASP A 238 -7.64 -10.58 -4.59
N PHE A 239 -6.94 -9.65 -5.27
CA PHE A 239 -7.58 -8.64 -6.11
C PHE A 239 -6.80 -8.35 -7.40
N ILE A 240 -7.50 -7.74 -8.37
CA ILE A 240 -6.92 -7.26 -9.63
C ILE A 240 -7.30 -5.80 -9.93
N GLY A 241 -6.39 -5.07 -10.57
CA GLY A 241 -6.66 -3.78 -11.21
C GLY A 241 -6.85 -3.95 -12.71
N ARG A 242 -7.95 -3.44 -13.28
CA ARG A 242 -8.26 -3.62 -14.71
C ARG A 242 -8.78 -2.36 -15.37
N TYR A 243 -8.38 -2.16 -16.62
CA TYR A 243 -8.72 -0.99 -17.41
C TYR A 243 -10.14 -1.09 -17.95
N LEU A 244 -10.95 -0.05 -17.70
CA LEU A 244 -12.30 0.03 -18.24
C LEU A 244 -12.28 0.07 -19.78
N PRO A 245 -13.28 -0.54 -20.43
CA PRO A 245 -13.37 -0.53 -21.89
C PRO A 245 -13.72 0.87 -22.43
N TRP A 246 -12.86 1.44 -23.27
CA TRP A 246 -13.06 2.73 -23.94
C TRP A 246 -12.56 2.71 -25.41
N ARG A 247 -12.66 3.82 -26.15
CA ARG A 247 -12.26 3.98 -27.55
C ARG A 247 -10.73 3.99 -27.61
N GLY A 248 -10.17 3.03 -28.35
CA GLY A 248 -8.71 2.85 -28.44
C GLY A 248 -8.20 1.84 -27.42
N ALA A 249 -7.32 0.95 -27.88
CA ALA A 249 -6.71 -0.16 -27.13
C ALA A 249 -7.65 -1.29 -26.63
N THR A 250 -8.37 -1.95 -27.53
CA THR A 250 -9.14 -3.19 -27.24
C THR A 250 -8.31 -4.34 -26.64
N TRP A 251 -6.98 -4.30 -26.78
CA TRP A 251 -6.05 -5.34 -26.32
C TRP A 251 -5.76 -5.32 -24.82
N ARG A 252 -6.15 -4.26 -24.09
CA ARG A 252 -5.88 -4.12 -22.63
C ARG A 252 -7.10 -4.07 -21.73
N GLN A 253 -8.30 -3.99 -22.33
CA GLN A 253 -9.54 -3.69 -21.64
C GLN A 253 -10.12 -4.91 -20.93
N LEU A 254 -10.80 -4.65 -19.81
CA LEU A 254 -11.58 -5.65 -19.11
C LEU A 254 -12.75 -6.14 -19.97
N THR A 255 -12.94 -7.46 -20.01
CA THR A 255 -14.12 -8.07 -20.62
C THR A 255 -15.10 -8.55 -19.54
N LYS A 256 -16.38 -8.65 -19.88
CA LYS A 256 -17.37 -9.23 -18.97
C LYS A 256 -17.06 -10.68 -18.59
N VAL A 257 -16.52 -11.45 -19.54
CA VAL A 257 -16.10 -12.86 -19.31
C VAL A 257 -14.96 -12.94 -18.30
N GLU A 258 -13.98 -12.03 -18.41
CA GLU A 258 -12.89 -11.91 -17.44
C GLU A 258 -13.42 -11.55 -16.05
N LEU A 259 -14.25 -10.50 -15.95
CA LEU A 259 -14.82 -10.03 -14.70
C LEU A 259 -15.63 -11.14 -13.99
N ASP A 260 -16.48 -11.86 -14.74
CA ASP A 260 -17.27 -12.96 -14.19
C ASP A 260 -16.39 -14.11 -13.68
N ALA A 261 -15.28 -14.39 -14.37
CA ALA A 261 -14.33 -15.40 -13.93
C ALA A 261 -13.58 -14.97 -12.65
N ALA A 262 -13.23 -13.68 -12.52
CA ALA A 262 -12.61 -13.13 -11.31
C ALA A 262 -13.56 -13.26 -10.11
N VAL A 263 -14.81 -12.82 -10.27
CA VAL A 263 -15.85 -12.89 -9.25
C VAL A 263 -16.13 -14.35 -8.84
N ALA A 264 -16.24 -15.26 -9.81
CA ALA A 264 -16.45 -16.68 -9.54
C ALA A 264 -15.29 -17.29 -8.71
N ALA A 265 -14.06 -16.83 -8.95
CA ALA A 265 -12.88 -17.24 -8.21
C ALA A 265 -12.70 -16.54 -6.85
N GLY A 266 -13.58 -15.61 -6.48
CA GLY A 266 -13.45 -14.83 -5.23
C GLY A 266 -12.26 -13.88 -5.26
N VAL A 267 -12.02 -13.26 -6.43
CA VAL A 267 -11.00 -12.22 -6.65
C VAL A 267 -11.72 -10.88 -6.76
N ASP A 268 -11.37 -9.92 -5.91
CA ASP A 268 -11.90 -8.56 -5.95
C ASP A 268 -11.35 -7.82 -7.18
N CYS A 269 -12.08 -6.80 -7.68
CA CYS A 269 -11.64 -6.00 -8.82
C CYS A 269 -11.71 -4.51 -8.48
N PHE A 270 -10.80 -3.71 -9.00
CA PHE A 270 -10.97 -2.26 -9.08
C PHE A 270 -10.59 -1.79 -10.48
N PHE A 271 -10.99 -0.56 -10.82
CA PHE A 271 -11.04 -0.14 -12.22
C PHE A 271 -10.19 1.08 -12.49
N TRP A 272 -9.28 0.95 -13.47
CA TRP A 272 -8.53 2.07 -14.03
C TRP A 272 -9.34 2.73 -15.16
N PHE A 273 -9.37 4.05 -15.17
CA PHE A 273 -9.69 4.83 -16.36
C PHE A 273 -8.42 5.53 -16.84
N GLU A 274 -7.92 5.10 -18.00
CA GLU A 274 -6.70 5.62 -18.60
C GLU A 274 -6.87 5.75 -20.12
N ASP A 275 -6.58 6.94 -20.63
CA ASP A 275 -6.40 7.20 -22.05
C ASP A 275 -5.06 6.62 -22.52
N SER A 276 -5.12 5.53 -23.28
CA SER A 276 -3.92 4.87 -23.81
C SER A 276 -3.32 5.55 -25.02
N ASP A 277 -4.10 6.39 -25.70
CA ASP A 277 -3.63 7.15 -26.85
C ASP A 277 -3.00 8.47 -26.38
N ASN A 278 -3.38 8.95 -25.19
CA ASN A 278 -2.80 10.13 -24.54
C ASN A 278 -2.70 9.99 -23.01
N HIS A 279 -1.58 9.44 -22.54
CA HIS A 279 -1.24 9.34 -21.11
C HIS A 279 -1.18 10.70 -20.37
N PHE A 280 -1.23 11.83 -21.08
CA PHE A 280 -1.28 13.18 -20.50
C PHE A 280 -2.70 13.78 -20.44
N SER A 281 -3.76 13.00 -20.67
CA SER A 281 -5.15 13.50 -20.72
C SER A 281 -5.55 14.30 -19.47
N ALA A 282 -4.99 13.98 -18.31
CA ALA A 282 -5.23 14.73 -17.07
C ALA A 282 -4.76 16.21 -17.11
N ARG A 283 -3.98 16.62 -18.12
CA ARG A 283 -3.61 18.04 -18.36
C ARG A 283 -4.60 18.80 -19.24
N ASN A 284 -5.57 18.11 -19.85
CA ASN A 284 -6.50 18.72 -20.80
C ASN A 284 -7.68 19.44 -20.11
N GLY A 285 -7.62 19.56 -18.79
CA GLY A 285 -8.50 20.41 -17.99
C GLY A 285 -9.91 19.87 -17.82
N PHE A 286 -10.82 20.77 -17.43
CA PHE A 286 -12.16 20.44 -16.93
C PHE A 286 -13.01 19.63 -17.89
N ALA A 287 -13.07 20.04 -19.16
CA ALA A 287 -13.92 19.37 -20.15
C ALA A 287 -13.48 17.93 -20.40
N GLN A 288 -12.18 17.65 -20.39
CA GLN A 288 -11.66 16.29 -20.51
C GLN A 288 -12.04 15.44 -19.30
N GLY A 289 -11.87 15.96 -18.08
CA GLY A 289 -12.20 15.22 -16.86
C GLY A 289 -13.69 14.86 -16.78
N ALA A 290 -14.58 15.77 -17.19
CA ALA A 290 -16.01 15.48 -17.27
C ALA A 290 -16.31 14.38 -18.31
N ALA A 291 -15.74 14.47 -19.51
CA ALA A 291 -15.94 13.47 -20.57
C ALA A 291 -15.42 12.08 -20.18
N ASP A 292 -14.25 12.02 -19.54
CA ASP A 292 -13.66 10.77 -19.05
C ASP A 292 -14.54 10.11 -17.98
N ALA A 293 -15.11 10.91 -17.07
CA ALA A 293 -16.03 10.41 -16.05
C ALA A 293 -17.36 9.89 -16.62
N GLU A 294 -17.93 10.59 -17.61
CA GLU A 294 -19.13 10.13 -18.32
C GLU A 294 -18.87 8.79 -19.03
N GLU A 295 -17.71 8.64 -19.67
CA GLU A 295 -17.34 7.41 -20.35
C GLU A 295 -17.05 6.26 -19.38
N ALA A 296 -16.43 6.56 -18.23
CA ALA A 296 -16.22 5.58 -17.17
C ALA A 296 -17.57 4.99 -16.68
N LEU A 297 -18.58 5.84 -16.47
CA LEU A 297 -19.93 5.40 -16.09
C LEU A 297 -20.56 4.50 -17.16
N LEU A 298 -20.43 4.86 -18.44
CA LEU A 298 -20.91 4.02 -19.55
C LEU A 298 -20.16 2.67 -19.61
N ALA A 299 -18.87 2.66 -19.30
CA ALA A 299 -18.07 1.45 -19.27
C ALA A 299 -18.48 0.50 -18.13
N LEU A 300 -18.76 1.04 -16.93
CA LEU A 300 -19.31 0.28 -15.81
C LEU A 300 -20.66 -0.33 -16.17
N GLU A 301 -21.55 0.44 -16.78
CA GLU A 301 -22.86 -0.03 -17.24
C GLU A 301 -22.73 -1.20 -18.23
N ARG A 302 -21.85 -1.07 -19.23
CA ARG A 302 -21.57 -2.15 -20.22
C ARG A 302 -21.06 -3.44 -19.56
N LEU A 303 -20.34 -3.33 -18.44
CA LEU A 303 -19.83 -4.45 -17.67
C LEU A 303 -20.84 -4.98 -16.64
N GLY A 304 -21.99 -4.32 -16.46
CA GLY A 304 -22.95 -4.66 -15.41
C GLY A 304 -22.40 -4.43 -14.00
N VAL A 305 -21.44 -3.52 -13.86
CA VAL A 305 -20.89 -3.09 -12.58
C VAL A 305 -21.75 -1.93 -12.06
N PRO A 306 -22.10 -1.87 -10.75
CA PRO A 306 -22.84 -0.76 -10.19
C PRO A 306 -22.18 0.58 -10.49
N SER A 307 -22.97 1.57 -10.94
CA SER A 307 -22.46 2.89 -11.33
C SER A 307 -21.91 3.71 -10.16
N ASP A 308 -22.17 3.29 -8.92
CA ASP A 308 -21.57 3.85 -7.71
C ASP A 308 -20.22 3.21 -7.33
N THR A 309 -19.70 2.29 -8.15
CA THR A 309 -18.39 1.69 -7.93
C THR A 309 -17.29 2.70 -8.22
N PRO A 310 -16.32 2.90 -7.31
CA PRO A 310 -15.23 3.83 -7.55
C PRO A 310 -14.37 3.48 -8.77
N VAL A 311 -13.90 4.53 -9.45
CA VAL A 311 -13.00 4.42 -10.62
C VAL A 311 -11.74 5.23 -10.34
N TYR A 312 -10.59 4.63 -10.60
CA TYR A 312 -9.30 5.27 -10.49
C TYR A 312 -8.92 5.94 -11.82
N TYR A 313 -8.98 7.27 -11.86
CA TYR A 313 -8.54 8.06 -13.00
C TYR A 313 -7.02 8.24 -12.94
N THR A 314 -6.32 7.92 -14.04
CA THR A 314 -4.87 7.87 -14.03
C THR A 314 -4.22 9.22 -14.37
N VAL A 315 -3.22 9.59 -13.58
CA VAL A 315 -2.22 10.61 -13.91
C VAL A 315 -0.93 9.85 -14.23
N ASP A 316 -0.85 9.34 -15.45
CA ASP A 316 0.26 8.48 -15.89
C ASP A 316 1.48 9.28 -16.39
N PHE A 317 1.86 10.28 -15.59
CA PHE A 317 3.07 11.06 -15.77
C PHE A 317 3.53 11.64 -14.43
N PRO A 318 4.83 11.98 -14.28
CA PRO A 318 5.33 12.58 -13.05
C PRO A 318 4.91 14.05 -12.98
N ALA A 319 3.69 14.32 -12.48
CA ALA A 319 3.22 15.68 -12.25
C ALA A 319 4.22 16.44 -11.37
N SER A 320 4.64 17.61 -11.83
CA SER A 320 5.60 18.47 -11.13
C SER A 320 4.91 19.48 -10.22
N HIS A 321 3.64 19.78 -10.51
CA HIS A 321 2.77 20.62 -9.69
C HIS A 321 1.31 20.15 -9.78
N GLY A 322 0.59 20.18 -8.66
CA GLY A 322 -0.81 19.73 -8.61
C GLY A 322 -1.77 20.56 -9.46
N SER A 323 -1.46 21.83 -9.74
CA SER A 323 -2.25 22.67 -10.64
C SER A 323 -2.31 22.14 -12.08
N GLU A 324 -1.38 21.27 -12.49
CA GLU A 324 -1.40 20.64 -13.81
C GLU A 324 -2.65 19.75 -14.02
N ILE A 325 -3.20 19.21 -12.93
CA ILE A 325 -4.30 18.23 -12.95
C ILE A 325 -5.57 18.74 -12.25
N ASP A 326 -5.51 19.88 -11.57
CA ASP A 326 -6.61 20.41 -10.75
C ASP A 326 -7.91 20.56 -11.55
N ALA A 327 -7.83 21.22 -12.72
CA ALA A 327 -8.99 21.44 -13.56
C ALA A 327 -9.61 20.12 -14.04
N TYR A 328 -8.79 19.12 -14.35
CA TYR A 328 -9.26 17.79 -14.77
C TYR A 328 -10.05 17.10 -13.67
N PHE A 329 -9.51 17.00 -12.45
CA PHE A 329 -10.23 16.35 -11.34
C PHE A 329 -11.47 17.12 -10.89
N ARG A 330 -11.52 18.45 -11.05
CA ARG A 330 -12.78 19.22 -10.89
C ARG A 330 -13.81 18.86 -11.96
N GLY A 331 -13.37 18.57 -13.18
CA GLY A 331 -14.20 18.02 -14.25
C GLY A 331 -14.80 16.67 -13.88
N VAL A 332 -13.96 15.74 -13.42
CA VAL A 332 -14.41 14.41 -12.93
C VAL A 332 -15.44 14.56 -11.81
N ASN A 333 -15.14 15.39 -10.80
CA ASN A 333 -16.01 15.65 -9.66
C ASN A 333 -17.30 16.41 -10.00
N SER A 334 -17.41 16.95 -11.22
CA SER A 334 -18.67 17.54 -11.70
C SER A 334 -19.67 16.48 -12.19
N VAL A 335 -19.20 15.25 -12.45
CA VAL A 335 -19.99 14.15 -13.01
C VAL A 335 -20.25 13.07 -11.95
N VAL A 336 -19.21 12.68 -11.20
CA VAL A 336 -19.30 11.67 -10.13
C VAL A 336 -18.93 12.28 -8.78
N PRO A 337 -19.55 11.84 -7.66
CA PRO A 337 -19.21 12.35 -6.34
C PRO A 337 -17.78 11.96 -5.94
N VAL A 338 -17.13 12.79 -5.12
CA VAL A 338 -15.80 12.54 -4.53
C VAL A 338 -15.63 11.12 -3.96
N SER A 339 -16.70 10.53 -3.40
CA SER A 339 -16.72 9.17 -2.86
C SER A 339 -16.52 8.06 -3.90
N GLN A 340 -16.62 8.36 -5.20
CA GLN A 340 -16.42 7.42 -6.31
C GLN A 340 -15.11 7.68 -7.07
N ILE A 341 -14.35 8.70 -6.67
CA ILE A 341 -13.15 9.09 -7.38
C ILE A 341 -11.95 8.44 -6.69
N GLY A 342 -11.29 7.56 -7.44
CA GLY A 342 -9.94 7.11 -7.20
C GLY A 342 -8.94 7.88 -8.05
N VAL A 343 -7.71 8.02 -7.58
CA VAL A 343 -6.60 8.64 -8.31
C VAL A 343 -5.40 7.74 -8.33
N TYR A 344 -4.83 7.51 -9.51
CA TYR A 344 -3.48 6.98 -9.67
C TYR A 344 -2.51 8.10 -10.01
N GLY A 345 -1.35 8.15 -9.35
CA GLY A 345 -0.31 9.12 -9.68
C GLY A 345 0.85 9.13 -8.69
N ASN A 346 1.77 10.08 -8.88
CA ASN A 346 2.87 10.30 -7.94
C ASN A 346 2.39 11.00 -6.64
N TYR A 347 3.29 11.12 -5.65
CA TYR A 347 3.02 11.79 -4.37
C TYR A 347 2.42 13.19 -4.56
N ILE A 348 2.95 13.99 -5.49
CA ILE A 348 2.47 15.37 -5.76
C ILE A 348 1.02 15.37 -6.23
N THR A 349 0.66 14.42 -7.09
CA THR A 349 -0.72 14.24 -7.56
C THR A 349 -1.64 13.94 -6.39
N ILE A 350 -1.28 12.93 -5.58
CA ILE A 350 -2.10 12.50 -4.44
C ILE A 350 -2.25 13.62 -3.41
N ASP A 351 -1.15 14.27 -3.02
CA ASP A 351 -1.15 15.33 -2.02
C ASP A 351 -2.05 16.49 -2.45
N TRP A 352 -1.96 16.91 -3.71
CA TRP A 352 -2.81 17.99 -4.23
C TRP A 352 -4.29 17.60 -4.24
N VAL A 353 -4.64 16.47 -4.87
CA VAL A 353 -6.04 16.03 -4.99
C VAL A 353 -6.67 15.84 -3.60
N TYR A 354 -5.91 15.28 -2.65
CA TYR A 354 -6.34 15.13 -1.27
C TYR A 354 -6.58 16.49 -0.58
N GLN A 355 -5.62 17.41 -0.65
CA GLN A 355 -5.76 18.76 -0.06
C GLN A 355 -6.93 19.55 -0.65
N GLN A 356 -7.24 19.33 -1.94
CA GLN A 356 -8.40 19.94 -2.61
C GLN A 356 -9.71 19.20 -2.37
N SER A 357 -9.72 18.08 -1.64
CA SER A 357 -10.90 17.24 -1.39
C SER A 357 -11.59 16.78 -2.70
N LEU A 358 -10.80 16.40 -3.70
CA LEU A 358 -11.30 16.04 -5.04
C LEU A 358 -11.43 14.52 -5.24
N ALA A 359 -10.92 13.69 -4.33
CA ALA A 359 -11.03 12.24 -4.41
C ALA A 359 -11.03 11.58 -3.03
N THR A 360 -11.45 10.32 -2.98
CA THR A 360 -11.49 9.49 -1.75
C THR A 360 -10.43 8.41 -1.76
N TYR A 361 -10.19 7.80 -2.94
CA TYR A 361 -9.29 6.67 -3.08
C TYR A 361 -8.01 7.07 -3.82
N PHE A 362 -6.87 6.52 -3.41
CA PHE A 362 -5.56 6.95 -3.87
C PHE A 362 -4.63 5.74 -4.03
N CYS A 363 -4.13 5.57 -5.24
CA CYS A 363 -3.08 4.63 -5.60
C CYS A 363 -1.81 5.39 -5.96
N GLN A 364 -0.75 5.21 -5.17
CA GLN A 364 0.54 5.81 -5.48
C GLN A 364 1.33 4.94 -6.46
N SER A 365 1.80 5.54 -7.54
CA SER A 365 2.75 4.90 -8.44
C SER A 365 4.18 5.00 -7.92
N ASN A 366 4.97 3.94 -8.09
CA ASN A 366 6.43 3.98 -7.99
C ASN A 366 7.15 4.08 -9.35
N ALA A 367 6.43 4.29 -10.45
CA ALA A 367 7.02 4.37 -11.79
C ALA A 367 8.09 5.47 -11.90
N TRP A 368 8.00 6.51 -11.07
CA TRP A 368 8.91 7.65 -11.09
C TRP A 368 9.56 7.88 -9.72
N PRO A 369 10.85 8.29 -9.67
CA PRO A 369 11.54 8.62 -8.42
C PRO A 369 10.79 9.67 -7.61
N GLN A 370 10.53 9.36 -6.33
CA GLN A 370 9.78 10.23 -5.42
C GLN A 370 10.49 10.28 -4.07
N PRO A 371 11.01 11.45 -3.63
CA PRO A 371 11.72 11.59 -2.37
C PRO A 371 10.82 11.70 -1.13
N GLN A 372 9.49 11.50 -1.26
CA GLN A 372 8.51 11.67 -0.17
C GLN A 372 7.88 10.37 0.37
N GLY A 373 8.10 9.23 -0.31
CA GLY A 373 7.71 7.92 0.23
C GLY A 373 6.27 7.56 -0.06
N TRP A 374 5.74 6.56 0.65
CA TRP A 374 4.32 6.23 0.56
C TRP A 374 3.51 7.36 1.20
N HIS A 375 2.66 8.01 0.42
CA HIS A 375 1.76 9.07 0.85
C HIS A 375 0.80 8.56 1.94
N PRO A 376 0.69 9.22 3.10
CA PRO A 376 -0.04 8.69 4.25
C PRO A 376 -1.54 8.46 4.02
N VAL A 377 -2.12 9.08 2.99
CA VAL A 377 -3.54 8.88 2.61
C VAL A 377 -3.73 7.83 1.52
N ALA A 378 -2.65 7.33 0.89
CA ALA A 378 -2.75 6.37 -0.19
C ALA A 378 -3.08 4.98 0.36
N GLN A 379 -4.27 4.49 0.02
CA GLN A 379 -4.73 3.15 0.38
C GLN A 379 -3.97 2.06 -0.38
N MET A 380 -3.48 2.40 -1.58
CA MET A 380 -2.84 1.48 -2.51
C MET A 380 -1.52 2.05 -3.01
N ARG A 381 -0.57 1.16 -3.33
CA ARG A 381 0.66 1.50 -4.04
C ARG A 381 0.90 0.48 -5.14
N GLN A 382 1.24 0.98 -6.32
CA GLN A 382 1.70 0.17 -7.43
C GLN A 382 3.22 0.16 -7.45
N ASP A 383 3.78 -1.03 -7.35
CA ASP A 383 5.19 -1.31 -7.60
C ASP A 383 5.34 -1.80 -9.03
N VAL A 384 5.96 -0.97 -9.88
CA VAL A 384 6.29 -1.32 -11.27
C VAL A 384 7.51 -2.26 -11.26
N THR A 385 7.28 -3.46 -10.77
CA THR A 385 8.25 -4.56 -10.71
C THR A 385 7.79 -5.64 -11.66
N SER A 386 8.71 -6.23 -12.42
CA SER A 386 8.39 -7.30 -13.37
C SER A 386 7.98 -8.60 -12.67
N LEU A 387 6.73 -8.67 -12.23
CA LEU A 387 6.15 -9.86 -11.63
C LEU A 387 5.57 -10.77 -12.72
N TRP A 388 5.88 -12.06 -12.62
CA TRP A 388 5.34 -13.08 -13.53
C TRP A 388 4.45 -14.05 -12.76
N VAL A 389 3.16 -14.09 -13.08
CA VAL A 389 2.22 -15.09 -12.53
C VAL A 389 1.56 -15.81 -13.70
N GLY A 390 1.56 -17.14 -13.71
CA GLY A 390 0.92 -17.95 -14.76
C GLY A 390 1.33 -17.56 -16.20
N GLY A 391 2.59 -17.20 -16.42
CA GLY A 391 3.16 -16.81 -17.72
C GLY A 391 2.88 -15.37 -18.18
N VAL A 392 2.45 -14.49 -17.27
CA VAL A 392 2.00 -13.12 -17.59
C VAL A 392 2.80 -12.09 -16.78
N HIS A 393 3.34 -11.07 -17.46
CA HIS A 393 3.94 -9.87 -16.85
C HIS A 393 2.85 -8.99 -16.21
N ARG A 394 3.10 -8.50 -14.99
CA ARG A 394 2.16 -7.74 -14.18
C ARG A 394 2.91 -6.77 -13.30
N ASP A 395 2.23 -5.69 -12.93
CA ASP A 395 2.67 -4.83 -11.85
C ASP A 395 2.00 -5.27 -10.54
N ARG A 396 2.74 -5.14 -9.44
CA ARG A 396 2.24 -5.53 -8.12
C ARG A 396 1.49 -4.36 -7.52
N LEU A 397 0.37 -4.66 -6.88
CA LEU A 397 -0.37 -3.71 -6.07
C LEU A 397 -0.39 -4.17 -4.62
N THR A 398 -0.15 -3.23 -3.73
CA THR A 398 -0.15 -3.44 -2.29
C THR A 398 -1.18 -2.51 -1.69
N VAL A 399 -2.12 -3.03 -0.89
CA VAL A 399 -3.10 -2.21 -0.16
C VAL A 399 -2.91 -2.32 1.35
N THR A 400 -3.20 -1.24 2.06
CA THR A 400 -3.06 -1.12 3.53
C THR A 400 -4.40 -1.10 4.26
N VAL A 401 -5.50 -1.17 3.53
CA VAL A 401 -6.87 -1.05 4.07
C VAL A 401 -7.80 -2.08 3.43
N ASP A 402 -8.88 -2.40 4.14
CA ASP A 402 -9.89 -3.33 3.65
C ASP A 402 -10.74 -2.74 2.53
N ASP A 403 -11.00 -1.43 2.55
CA ASP A 403 -11.73 -0.70 1.52
C ASP A 403 -10.78 0.25 0.78
N PHE A 404 -10.51 -0.10 -0.47
CA PHE A 404 -9.73 0.68 -1.42
C PHE A 404 -10.57 0.96 -2.68
N GLY A 405 -11.89 0.96 -2.56
CA GLY A 405 -12.81 1.27 -3.66
C GLY A 405 -13.03 0.10 -4.61
N GLN A 406 -12.82 -1.12 -4.13
CA GLN A 406 -12.96 -2.33 -4.95
C GLN A 406 -14.41 -2.81 -5.08
N PHE A 407 -14.73 -3.32 -6.27
CA PHE A 407 -15.85 -4.18 -6.52
C PHE A 407 -15.62 -5.56 -5.89
N ARG A 408 -16.37 -5.86 -4.82
CA ARG A 408 -16.17 -7.07 -4.04
C ARG A 408 -16.84 -8.27 -4.68
N ALA A 409 -16.09 -9.37 -4.84
CA ALA A 409 -16.65 -10.63 -5.35
C ALA A 409 -17.77 -11.19 -4.46
N THR A 410 -17.75 -10.88 -3.16
CA THR A 410 -18.74 -11.34 -2.17
C THR A 410 -20.08 -10.62 -2.27
N GLN A 411 -20.14 -9.36 -2.73
CA GLN A 411 -21.38 -8.60 -2.88
C GLN A 411 -22.30 -9.21 -3.96
N VAL A 412 -21.74 -9.91 -4.95
CA VAL A 412 -22.51 -10.55 -6.04
C VAL A 412 -23.23 -11.82 -5.58
N ARG A 413 -22.72 -12.52 -4.56
CA ARG A 413 -23.31 -13.79 -4.08
C ARG A 413 -24.56 -13.59 -3.19
N MET A 414 -24.74 -12.41 -2.61
CA MET A 414 -25.91 -12.11 -1.76
C MET A 414 -27.16 -11.71 -2.55
N ASN A 415 -27.01 -11.39 -3.84
CA ASN A 415 -28.10 -10.95 -4.72
C ASN A 415 -28.54 -12.02 -5.74
N ARG A 416 -28.17 -13.29 -5.54
CA ARG A 416 -28.58 -14.43 -6.39
C ARG A 416 -29.40 -15.45 -5.62
#